data_AF-A0A945X0N6-F1
#
_entry.id   AF-A0A945X0N6-F1
#
_cell.length_a   1.000
_cell.length_b   1.000
_cell.length_c   1.000
_cell.angle_alpha   90.00
_cell.angle_beta   90.00
_cell.angle_gamma   90.00
#
_symmetry.space_group_name_H-M   'P 1'
#
loop_
_entity.id
_entity.type
_entity.pdbx_description
1 polymer ?
#
loop_
_entity_poly.entity_id
_entity_poly.type
_entity_poly.pdbx_seq_one_letter_code
_entity_poly.pdbx_strand_id
1 'polypeptide(L)'
;MFVVRWKPHNQVERPWPMLVTCAADGSDITLAISDSDWSKGGHHPNWCPDGENVMMNLKVAGDGLRFVTAHHDGTGLRPMHPDIPGSGHPALRPDDRFIVTDVYQHGALAYGDGTTPIRWIDLQNGTARDIVRICSLPALSGPKSLMRVDPHPAWDFAFERVAFNACIEGKRHVFVADVGSLL
;
A
#
# COMPACT_ATOMS: atom_id res chain seq x y z
N MET A 1 3.13 -8.50 -12.21
CA MET A 1 3.91 -8.08 -11.02
C MET A 1 3.78 -9.15 -9.94
N PHE A 2 4.90 -9.55 -9.34
CA PHE A 2 4.99 -10.60 -8.33
C PHE A 2 5.90 -10.16 -7.18
N VAL A 3 5.46 -10.40 -5.95
CA VAL A 3 6.33 -10.30 -4.77
C VAL A 3 7.02 -11.64 -4.60
N VAL A 4 8.31 -11.69 -4.91
CA VAL A 4 9.12 -12.90 -4.76
C VAL A 4 9.94 -12.79 -3.50
N ARG A 5 9.99 -13.85 -2.70
CA ARG A 5 10.87 -13.95 -1.54
C ARG A 5 11.86 -15.07 -1.79
N TRP A 6 13.14 -14.76 -1.70
CA TRP A 6 14.21 -15.72 -1.93
C TRP A 6 15.13 -15.82 -0.72
N LYS A 7 15.78 -16.97 -0.58
CA LYS A 7 16.86 -17.15 0.40
C LYS A 7 17.91 -18.10 -0.20
N PRO A 8 19.20 -17.86 0.03
CA PRO A 8 20.23 -18.86 -0.19
C PRO A 8 19.90 -20.15 0.57
N HIS A 9 20.20 -21.30 -0.03
CA HIS A 9 19.88 -22.62 0.54
C HIS A 9 20.40 -22.81 1.98
N ASN A 10 21.58 -22.24 2.28
CA ASN A 10 22.27 -22.42 3.55
C ASN A 10 22.01 -21.28 4.58
N GLN A 11 21.08 -20.36 4.31
CA GLN A 11 20.81 -19.23 5.20
C GLN A 11 19.61 -19.50 6.13
N VAL A 12 19.80 -19.24 7.42
CA VAL A 12 18.77 -19.40 8.47
C VAL A 12 17.93 -18.11 8.65
N GLU A 13 18.39 -17.00 8.08
CA GLU A 13 17.72 -15.71 8.17
C GLU A 13 16.39 -15.64 7.41
N ARG A 14 15.66 -14.54 7.62
CA ARG A 14 14.43 -14.26 6.88
C ARG A 14 14.73 -14.13 5.39
N PRO A 15 13.83 -14.63 4.52
CA PRO A 15 14.00 -14.49 3.08
C PRO A 15 13.90 -13.02 2.66
N TRP A 16 14.68 -12.65 1.65
CA TRP A 16 14.73 -11.30 1.12
C TRP A 16 13.62 -11.11 0.07
N PRO A 17 12.80 -10.05 0.22
CA PRO A 17 11.74 -9.73 -0.72
C PRO A 17 12.30 -8.94 -1.91
N MET A 18 11.75 -9.17 -3.10
CA MET A 18 11.98 -8.36 -4.29
C MET A 18 10.69 -8.24 -5.09
N LEU A 19 10.58 -7.17 -5.89
CA LEU A 19 9.45 -6.95 -6.78
C LEU A 19 9.85 -7.28 -8.20
N VAL A 20 9.23 -8.32 -8.76
CA VAL A 20 9.42 -8.74 -10.13
C VAL A 20 8.24 -8.27 -10.97
N THR A 21 8.51 -7.71 -12.12
CA THR A 21 7.54 -7.35 -13.16
C THR A 21 7.84 -8.17 -14.41
N CYS A 22 6.84 -8.35 -15.26
CA CYS A 22 6.94 -9.07 -16.53
C CYS A 22 5.77 -8.65 -17.41
N ALA A 23 5.90 -8.86 -18.71
CA ALA A 23 4.80 -8.76 -19.66
C ALA A 23 3.73 -9.83 -19.37
N ALA A 24 2.52 -9.64 -19.91
CA ALA A 24 1.38 -10.52 -19.67
C ALA A 24 1.58 -11.96 -20.18
N ASP A 25 2.42 -12.14 -21.19
CA ASP A 25 2.82 -13.45 -21.73
C ASP A 25 3.98 -14.11 -20.96
N GLY A 26 4.51 -13.44 -19.93
CA GLY A 26 5.63 -13.90 -19.10
C GLY A 26 7.01 -13.52 -19.63
N SER A 27 7.11 -12.79 -20.74
CA SER A 27 8.36 -12.20 -21.22
C SER A 27 8.76 -10.94 -20.43
N ASP A 28 9.89 -10.33 -20.77
CA ASP A 28 10.38 -9.07 -20.19
C ASP A 28 10.41 -9.05 -18.66
N ILE A 29 10.96 -10.11 -18.06
CA ILE A 29 11.10 -10.23 -16.61
C ILE A 29 12.14 -9.23 -16.10
N THR A 30 11.70 -8.26 -15.30
CA THR A 30 12.56 -7.22 -14.72
C THR A 30 12.38 -7.12 -13.20
N LEU A 31 13.36 -6.50 -12.53
CA LEU A 31 13.32 -6.21 -11.10
C LEU A 31 12.92 -4.75 -10.88
N ALA A 32 11.63 -4.49 -10.66
CA ALA A 32 11.13 -3.15 -10.39
C ALA A 32 11.63 -2.60 -9.03
N ILE A 33 11.76 -3.46 -8.02
CA ILE A 33 12.35 -3.11 -6.72
C ILE A 33 13.30 -4.24 -6.30
N SER A 34 14.58 -3.91 -6.16
CA SER A 34 15.60 -4.88 -5.76
C SER A 34 15.41 -5.36 -4.32
N ASP A 35 15.97 -6.52 -4.01
CA ASP A 35 16.06 -7.01 -2.63
C ASP A 35 16.93 -6.12 -1.74
N SER A 36 17.98 -5.53 -2.30
CA SER A 36 18.83 -4.56 -1.60
C SER A 36 18.04 -3.31 -1.17
N ASP A 37 17.07 -2.88 -1.96
CA ASP A 37 16.20 -1.75 -1.60
C ASP A 37 15.09 -2.16 -0.64
N TRP A 38 14.41 -3.28 -0.89
CA TRP A 38 13.31 -3.73 -0.04
C TRP A 38 13.78 -4.26 1.32
N SER A 39 14.99 -4.81 1.44
CA SER A 39 15.52 -5.30 2.72
C SER A 39 15.60 -4.22 3.81
N LYS A 40 15.68 -2.92 3.43
CA LYS A 40 15.61 -1.76 4.34
C LYS A 40 14.26 -1.69 5.08
N GLY A 41 13.22 -2.27 4.49
CA GLY A 41 11.86 -2.42 5.01
C GLY A 41 10.82 -1.77 4.10
N GLY A 42 9.69 -2.43 3.91
CA GLY A 42 8.63 -1.97 3.01
C GLY A 42 7.54 -3.01 2.82
N HIS A 43 6.44 -2.62 2.19
CA HIS A 43 5.31 -3.50 1.89
C HIS A 43 4.36 -2.90 0.85
N HIS A 44 3.43 -3.72 0.38
CA HIS A 44 2.28 -3.34 -0.45
C HIS A 44 2.64 -2.56 -1.71
N PRO A 45 3.35 -3.21 -2.66
CA PRO A 45 3.51 -2.67 -3.99
C PRO A 45 2.18 -2.72 -4.75
N ASN A 46 1.95 -1.74 -5.62
CA ASN A 46 0.84 -1.69 -6.54
C ASN A 46 1.27 -1.05 -7.86
N TRP A 47 0.56 -1.30 -8.95
CA TRP A 47 0.77 -0.55 -10.19
C TRP A 47 0.28 0.88 -10.04
N CYS A 48 1.01 1.83 -10.61
CA CYS A 48 0.51 3.17 -10.89
C CYS A 48 -0.49 3.10 -12.07
N PRO A 49 -1.42 4.06 -12.18
CA PRO A 49 -2.40 4.06 -13.27
C PRO A 49 -1.83 4.21 -14.68
N ASP A 50 -0.58 4.68 -14.81
CA ASP A 50 0.12 4.79 -16.08
C ASP A 50 0.50 3.44 -16.70
N GLY A 51 0.48 2.35 -15.91
CA GLY A 51 0.87 1.01 -16.36
C GLY A 51 2.38 0.78 -16.50
N GLU A 52 3.19 1.79 -16.25
CA GLU A 52 4.65 1.78 -16.44
C GLU A 52 5.39 1.86 -15.10
N ASN A 53 4.81 2.53 -14.11
CA ASN A 53 5.42 2.68 -12.80
C ASN A 53 4.73 1.80 -11.76
N VAL A 54 5.48 1.43 -10.73
CA VAL A 54 4.97 0.79 -9.52
C VAL A 54 5.09 1.77 -8.36
N MET A 55 4.12 1.75 -7.45
CA MET A 55 4.21 2.43 -6.17
C MET A 55 4.34 1.44 -5.02
N MET A 56 4.93 1.86 -3.90
CA MET A 56 5.08 1.00 -2.72
C MET A 56 5.30 1.82 -1.45
N ASN A 57 4.99 1.25 -0.27
CA ASN A 57 5.56 1.74 0.98
C ASN A 57 6.99 1.20 1.15
N LEU A 58 8.00 2.06 1.16
CA LEU A 58 9.41 1.65 1.23
C LEU A 58 10.23 2.58 2.13
N LYS A 59 11.17 2.01 2.88
CA LYS A 59 12.22 2.75 3.60
C LYS A 59 13.38 3.02 2.65
N VAL A 60 13.51 4.26 2.17
CA VAL A 60 14.57 4.63 1.22
C VAL A 60 15.89 4.92 1.94
N ALA A 61 15.85 5.74 3.01
CA ALA A 61 17.03 6.18 3.77
C ALA A 61 17.09 5.61 5.21
N GLY A 62 16.26 4.60 5.52
CA GLY A 62 16.19 3.98 6.85
C GLY A 62 15.43 4.80 7.92
N ASP A 63 14.89 5.97 7.56
CA ASP A 63 14.25 6.96 8.44
C ASP A 63 12.71 6.83 8.53
N GLY A 64 12.15 5.74 7.99
CA GLY A 64 10.71 5.47 8.02
C GLY A 64 10.16 5.13 6.64
N LEU A 65 8.90 4.69 6.58
CA LEU A 65 8.25 4.39 5.32
C LEU A 65 7.92 5.69 4.58
N ARG A 66 8.08 5.67 3.26
CA ARG A 66 7.57 6.67 2.32
C ARG A 66 6.75 5.97 1.25
N PHE A 67 5.81 6.71 0.66
CA PHE A 67 5.28 6.32 -0.65
C PHE A 67 6.39 6.57 -1.68
N VAL A 68 6.81 5.52 -2.37
CA VAL A 68 7.81 5.59 -3.44
C VAL A 68 7.17 5.21 -4.77
N THR A 69 7.81 5.67 -5.84
CA THR A 69 7.54 5.22 -7.21
C THR A 69 8.85 4.74 -7.85
N ALA A 70 8.76 3.75 -8.73
CA ALA A 70 9.85 3.28 -9.59
C ALA A 70 9.27 2.79 -10.91
N HIS A 71 10.04 2.89 -11.99
CA HIS A 71 9.67 2.32 -13.26
C HIS A 71 9.68 0.78 -13.19
N HIS A 72 8.86 0.11 -14.00
CA HIS A 72 8.74 -1.34 -13.96
C HIS A 72 10.07 -2.07 -14.26
N ASP A 73 11.02 -1.42 -14.93
CA ASP A 73 12.35 -1.96 -15.23
C ASP A 73 13.36 -1.82 -14.07
N GLY A 74 12.99 -1.16 -12.98
CA GLY A 74 13.84 -0.93 -11.81
C GLY A 74 14.52 0.44 -11.76
N THR A 75 14.32 1.29 -12.77
CA THR A 75 14.89 2.63 -12.78
C THR A 75 14.01 3.66 -12.05
N GLY A 76 14.58 4.82 -11.75
CA GLY A 76 13.80 5.98 -11.26
C GLY A 76 13.22 5.85 -9.85
N LEU A 77 13.69 4.91 -9.02
CA LEU A 77 13.24 4.76 -7.63
C LEU A 77 13.40 6.06 -6.84
N ARG A 78 12.28 6.62 -6.37
CA ARG A 78 12.26 7.87 -5.59
C ARG A 78 11.04 7.97 -4.69
N PRO A 79 11.11 8.71 -3.58
CA PRO A 79 9.91 9.14 -2.85
C PRO A 79 8.97 9.95 -3.75
N MET A 80 7.66 9.76 -3.56
CA MET A 80 6.63 10.58 -4.23
C MET A 80 6.45 11.93 -3.54
N HIS A 81 6.79 12.04 -2.26
CA HIS A 81 6.85 13.28 -1.49
C HIS A 81 7.93 13.16 -0.40
N PRO A 82 8.69 14.23 -0.08
CA PRO A 82 9.76 14.17 0.93
C PRO A 82 9.24 13.88 2.34
N ASP A 83 8.15 14.55 2.74
CA ASP A 83 7.74 14.62 4.15
C ASP A 83 6.48 13.82 4.50
N ILE A 84 5.78 13.25 3.53
CA ILE A 84 4.55 12.49 3.82
C ILE A 84 4.96 11.06 4.21
N PRO A 85 4.64 10.60 5.43
CA PRO A 85 4.95 9.24 5.85
C PRO A 85 4.08 8.23 5.09
N GLY A 86 4.72 7.17 4.61
CA GLY A 86 4.06 6.01 4.05
C GLY A 86 3.28 5.21 5.11
N SER A 87 2.14 4.65 4.74
CA SER A 87 1.39 3.71 5.58
C SER A 87 0.53 2.76 4.74
N GLY A 88 0.10 1.67 5.36
CA GLY A 88 -1.05 0.89 4.90
C GLY A 88 -0.93 0.29 3.51
N HIS A 89 -2.03 0.41 2.76
CA HIS A 89 -2.27 -0.17 1.44
C HIS A 89 -2.60 0.93 0.43
N PRO A 90 -1.59 1.56 -0.18
CA PRO A 90 -1.79 2.75 -0.98
C PRO A 90 -2.22 2.43 -2.42
N ALA A 91 -3.07 3.29 -2.98
CA ALA A 91 -3.44 3.30 -4.39
C ALA A 91 -3.45 4.75 -4.93
N LEU A 92 -2.72 4.96 -6.02
CA LEU A 92 -2.58 6.26 -6.69
C LEU A 92 -3.75 6.51 -7.65
N ARG A 93 -4.22 7.76 -7.71
CA ARG A 93 -5.19 8.25 -8.70
C ARG A 93 -4.45 8.67 -9.99
N PRO A 94 -5.05 8.58 -11.20
CA PRO A 94 -4.37 8.85 -12.47
C PRO A 94 -3.87 10.27 -12.69
N ASP A 95 -4.19 11.21 -11.81
CA ASP A 95 -3.70 12.59 -11.85
C ASP A 95 -2.35 12.77 -11.14
N ASP A 96 -1.74 11.66 -10.68
CA ASP A 96 -0.49 11.61 -9.90
C ASP A 96 -0.48 12.47 -8.64
N ARG A 97 -1.65 12.92 -8.18
CA ARG A 97 -1.76 13.84 -7.06
C ARG A 97 -2.28 13.15 -5.81
N PHE A 98 -3.30 12.32 -5.95
CA PHE A 98 -3.99 11.75 -4.79
C PHE A 98 -3.67 10.29 -4.57
N ILE A 99 -3.29 9.95 -3.33
CA ILE A 99 -3.20 8.56 -2.87
C ILE A 99 -4.31 8.32 -1.86
N VAL A 100 -5.06 7.23 -2.03
CA VAL A 100 -5.85 6.66 -0.95
C VAL A 100 -5.05 5.57 -0.28
N THR A 101 -5.08 5.53 1.05
CA THR A 101 -4.41 4.49 1.83
C THR A 101 -5.17 4.27 3.14
N ASP A 102 -4.65 3.40 3.99
CA ASP A 102 -5.18 3.10 5.32
C ASP A 102 -4.04 3.01 6.34
N VAL A 103 -4.37 2.46 7.51
CA VAL A 103 -3.41 2.16 8.59
C VAL A 103 -3.73 0.79 9.15
N TYR A 104 -2.70 0.02 9.47
CA TYR A 104 -2.84 -1.18 10.29
C TYR A 104 -3.41 -0.85 11.67
N GLN A 105 -4.21 -1.75 12.23
CA GLN A 105 -4.83 -1.58 13.55
C GLN A 105 -3.86 -1.25 14.70
N HIS A 106 -2.64 -1.77 14.62
CA HIS A 106 -1.58 -1.54 15.60
C HIS A 106 -0.51 -0.55 15.11
N GLY A 107 -0.77 0.15 14.00
CA GLY A 107 0.12 1.15 13.45
C GLY A 107 0.06 2.45 14.26
N ALA A 108 1.13 3.25 14.20
CA ALA A 108 1.25 4.50 14.92
C ALA A 108 0.17 5.55 14.57
N LEU A 109 -0.53 5.37 13.44
CA LEU A 109 -1.58 6.26 12.95
C LEU A 109 -3.00 5.69 13.20
N ALA A 110 -3.13 4.58 13.94
CA ALA A 110 -4.42 4.01 14.30
C ALA A 110 -5.01 4.68 15.55
N TYR A 111 -6.33 4.63 15.70
CA TYR A 111 -7.02 5.27 16.84
C TYR A 111 -6.95 4.46 18.15
N GLY A 112 -6.54 3.19 18.09
CA GLY A 112 -6.37 2.32 19.27
C GLY A 112 -7.66 1.72 19.83
N ASP A 113 -8.82 2.04 19.26
CA ASP A 113 -10.15 1.56 19.68
C ASP A 113 -10.73 0.48 18.75
N GLY A 114 -9.90 -0.09 17.87
CA GLY A 114 -10.33 -1.06 16.85
C GLY A 114 -10.83 -0.42 15.54
N THR A 115 -10.88 0.91 15.47
CA THR A 115 -11.16 1.64 14.23
C THR A 115 -9.88 2.13 13.57
N THR A 116 -9.91 2.24 12.24
CA THR A 116 -8.79 2.70 11.40
C THR A 116 -9.30 3.69 10.34
N PRO A 117 -8.46 4.65 9.91
CA PRO A 117 -8.86 5.59 8.87
C PRO A 117 -8.67 5.00 7.47
N ILE A 118 -9.55 5.41 6.54
CA ILE A 118 -9.18 5.58 5.14
C ILE A 118 -8.62 7.00 5.02
N ARG A 119 -7.40 7.08 4.52
CA ARG A 119 -6.61 8.30 4.43
C ARG A 119 -6.56 8.79 3.00
N TRP A 120 -6.64 10.11 2.87
CA TRP A 120 -6.52 10.86 1.64
C TRP A 120 -5.24 11.68 1.68
N ILE A 121 -4.34 11.41 0.76
CA ILE A 121 -3.03 12.06 0.67
C ILE A 121 -3.03 12.94 -0.58
N ASP A 122 -2.73 14.22 -0.42
CA ASP A 122 -2.52 15.17 -1.51
C ASP A 122 -1.02 15.42 -1.65
N LEU A 123 -0.40 14.78 -2.64
CA LEU A 123 1.03 14.88 -2.92
C LEU A 123 1.44 16.28 -3.38
N GLN A 124 0.55 17.02 -4.04
CA GLN A 124 0.86 18.36 -4.52
C GLN A 124 0.93 19.36 -3.36
N ASN A 125 0.00 19.26 -2.42
CA ASN A 125 -0.08 20.19 -1.29
C ASN A 125 0.67 19.70 -0.03
N GLY A 126 1.22 18.48 -0.04
CA GLY A 126 1.94 17.95 1.10
C GLY A 126 1.03 17.59 2.28
N THR A 127 -0.26 17.30 2.04
CA THR A 127 -1.25 17.13 3.12
C THR A 127 -1.82 15.71 3.19
N ALA A 128 -2.28 15.33 4.39
CA ALA A 128 -2.97 14.08 4.64
C ALA A 128 -4.20 14.35 5.51
N ARG A 129 -5.33 13.73 5.19
CA ARG A 129 -6.55 13.78 6.02
C ARG A 129 -7.24 12.42 6.05
N ASP A 130 -7.97 12.17 7.13
CA ASP A 130 -8.81 10.98 7.23
C ASP A 130 -10.19 11.30 6.61
N ILE A 131 -10.63 10.49 5.66
CA ILE A 131 -11.91 10.67 4.95
C ILE A 131 -12.99 9.70 5.40
N VAL A 132 -12.60 8.58 5.99
CA VAL A 132 -13.51 7.62 6.63
C VAL A 132 -12.82 7.10 7.89
N ARG A 133 -13.54 7.00 9.01
CA ARG A 133 -13.14 6.22 10.18
C ARG A 133 -14.08 5.03 10.32
N ILE A 134 -13.55 3.82 10.28
CA ILE A 134 -14.38 2.61 10.33
C ILE A 134 -13.73 1.51 11.17
N CYS A 135 -14.56 0.71 11.83
CA CYS A 135 -14.10 -0.46 12.57
C CYS A 135 -13.45 -1.45 11.61
N SER A 136 -12.22 -1.85 11.87
CA SER A 136 -11.57 -2.93 11.13
C SER A 136 -11.34 -4.16 12.02
N LEU A 137 -11.63 -4.08 13.32
CA LEU A 137 -11.45 -5.19 14.26
C LEU A 137 -12.56 -6.25 14.09
N PRO A 138 -12.25 -7.47 13.60
CA PRO A 138 -13.25 -8.53 13.52
C PRO A 138 -13.52 -9.14 14.90
N ALA A 139 -14.68 -9.78 15.07
CA ALA A 139 -15.00 -10.54 16.28
C ALA A 139 -14.05 -11.72 16.49
N LEU A 140 -13.48 -12.26 15.41
CA LEU A 140 -12.51 -13.34 15.43
C LEU A 140 -11.37 -13.05 14.45
N SER A 141 -10.19 -12.71 14.96
CA SER A 141 -8.97 -12.57 14.15
C SER A 141 -8.27 -13.91 13.88
N GLY A 142 -8.61 -14.96 14.62
CA GLY A 142 -7.99 -16.28 14.50
C GLY A 142 -6.52 -16.33 14.94
N PRO A 143 -5.90 -17.53 14.92
CA PRO A 143 -4.49 -17.69 15.27
C PRO A 143 -3.61 -16.89 14.31
N LYS A 144 -2.58 -16.22 14.84
CA LYS A 144 -1.65 -15.38 14.06
C LYS A 144 -2.34 -14.30 13.19
N SER A 145 -3.52 -13.85 13.59
CA SER A 145 -4.28 -12.78 12.89
C SER A 145 -4.60 -13.11 11.43
N LEU A 146 -4.84 -14.39 11.13
CA LEU A 146 -5.18 -14.87 9.77
C LEU A 146 -6.50 -14.30 9.24
N MET A 147 -7.44 -14.00 10.13
CA MET A 147 -8.76 -13.44 9.79
C MET A 147 -8.83 -11.92 10.01
N ARG A 148 -7.70 -11.26 10.28
CA ARG A 148 -7.66 -9.80 10.43
C ARG A 148 -8.26 -9.11 9.20
N VAL A 149 -8.83 -7.93 9.39
CA VAL A 149 -9.38 -7.14 8.31
C VAL A 149 -8.53 -5.89 8.17
N ASP A 150 -7.72 -5.87 7.12
CA ASP A 150 -7.01 -4.67 6.67
C ASP A 150 -7.91 -3.96 5.64
N PRO A 151 -8.13 -2.63 5.72
CA PRO A 151 -9.07 -1.97 4.83
C PRO A 151 -8.77 -2.10 3.33
N HIS A 152 -7.51 -2.02 2.90
CA HIS A 152 -7.13 -2.16 1.48
C HIS A 152 -7.99 -1.30 0.54
N PRO A 153 -7.94 0.04 0.66
CA PRO A 153 -8.70 0.90 -0.24
C PRO A 153 -8.24 0.74 -1.69
N ALA A 154 -9.20 0.70 -2.61
CA ALA A 154 -8.98 0.63 -4.04
C ALA A 154 -9.95 1.57 -4.77
N TRP A 155 -9.46 2.25 -5.80
CA TRP A 155 -10.26 3.10 -6.67
C TRP A 155 -11.22 2.29 -7.53
N ASP A 156 -12.36 2.87 -7.84
CA ASP A 156 -13.16 2.44 -9.00
C ASP A 156 -12.56 2.95 -10.32
N PHE A 157 -13.08 2.48 -11.45
CA PHE A 157 -12.54 2.86 -12.77
C PHE A 157 -12.75 4.33 -13.14
N ALA A 158 -13.73 5.01 -12.53
CA ALA A 158 -13.96 6.43 -12.72
C ALA A 158 -13.10 7.30 -11.79
N PHE A 159 -12.46 6.69 -10.78
CA PHE A 159 -11.68 7.38 -9.74
C PHE A 159 -12.49 8.40 -8.94
N GLU A 160 -13.78 8.12 -8.77
CA GLU A 160 -14.73 8.91 -7.98
C GLU A 160 -15.16 8.18 -6.71
N ARG A 161 -14.85 6.88 -6.60
CA ARG A 161 -15.24 6.04 -5.47
C ARG A 161 -14.08 5.19 -4.98
N VAL A 162 -14.10 4.89 -3.69
CA VAL A 162 -13.11 4.02 -3.04
C VAL A 162 -13.83 2.85 -2.40
N ALA A 163 -13.47 1.64 -2.81
CA ALA A 163 -13.88 0.40 -2.17
C ALA A 163 -12.88 0.01 -1.08
N PHE A 164 -13.33 -0.45 0.08
CA PHE A 164 -12.46 -0.91 1.18
C PHE A 164 -13.17 -1.93 2.07
N ASN A 165 -12.39 -2.77 2.74
CA ASN A 165 -12.87 -3.74 3.72
C ASN A 165 -13.04 -3.08 5.09
N ALA A 166 -14.04 -3.52 5.83
CA ALA A 166 -14.18 -3.17 7.24
C ALA A 166 -15.05 -4.18 7.99
N CYS A 167 -15.32 -3.91 9.26
CA CYS A 167 -16.09 -4.75 10.14
C CYS A 167 -17.35 -4.04 10.65
N ILE A 168 -18.52 -4.68 10.49
CA ILE A 168 -19.75 -4.30 11.17
C ILE A 168 -20.19 -5.50 12.00
N GLU A 169 -20.49 -5.26 13.28
CA GLU A 169 -20.82 -6.32 14.24
C GLU A 169 -19.76 -7.45 14.25
N GLY A 170 -18.50 -7.07 14.05
CA GLY A 170 -17.36 -7.98 14.02
C GLY A 170 -17.26 -8.89 12.79
N LYS A 171 -18.12 -8.70 11.78
CA LYS A 171 -18.09 -9.45 10.51
C LYS A 171 -17.47 -8.60 9.40
N ARG A 172 -16.68 -9.21 8.51
CA ARG A 172 -16.07 -8.51 7.38
C ARG A 172 -17.13 -8.16 6.33
N HIS A 173 -17.09 -6.92 5.87
CA HIS A 173 -17.87 -6.40 4.74
C HIS A 173 -16.96 -5.58 3.82
N VAL A 174 -17.45 -5.35 2.59
CA VAL A 174 -16.85 -4.40 1.64
C VAL A 174 -17.76 -3.17 1.59
N PHE A 175 -17.16 -2.00 1.74
CA PHE A 175 -17.81 -0.70 1.66
C PHE A 175 -17.35 0.02 0.40
N VAL A 176 -18.18 0.94 -0.08
CA VAL A 176 -17.83 1.87 -1.14
C VAL A 176 -18.17 3.27 -0.64
N ALA A 177 -17.19 4.17 -0.66
CA ALA A 177 -17.39 5.59 -0.37
C ALA A 177 -17.31 6.38 -1.67
N ASP A 178 -18.27 7.28 -1.88
CA ASP A 178 -18.18 8.31 -2.92
C ASP A 178 -17.28 9.44 -2.41
N VAL A 179 -16.22 9.73 -3.18
CA VAL A 179 -15.24 10.76 -2.87
C VAL A 179 -15.20 11.84 -3.96
N GLY A 180 -16.17 11.86 -4.88
CA GLY A 180 -16.22 12.83 -5.98
C GLY A 180 -16.27 14.29 -5.49
N SER A 181 -16.87 14.54 -4.32
CA SER A 181 -16.91 15.88 -3.69
C SER A 181 -15.57 16.36 -3.13
N LEU A 182 -14.56 15.49 -3.10
CA LEU A 182 -13.21 15.81 -2.63
C LEU A 182 -12.24 16.18 -3.77
N LEU A 183 -12.67 15.99 -5.03
CA LEU A 183 -11.89 16.23 -6.26
C LEU A 183 -12.05 17.67 -6.74
#